data_AF-A0A8S4RVW7-F1
#
_entry.id   AF-A0A8S4RVW7-F1
#
_cell.length_a   1.000
_cell.length_b   1.000
_cell.length_c   1.000
_cell.angle_alpha   90.00
_cell.angle_beta   90.00
_cell.angle_gamma   90.00
#
_symmetry.space_group_name_H-M   'P 1'
#
loop_
_entity.id
_entity.type
_entity.pdbx_description
1 polymer ?
#
loop_
_entity_poly.entity_id
_entity_poly.type
_entity_poly.pdbx_seq_one_letter_code
_entity_poly.pdbx_strand_id
1 'polypeptide(L)'
;FAGFLVIIILLELSVGIAAAALRPQIEGTMKTQLRASFIKNKSSREEDSTYKEFWDNIQTNLECCGVTGPDNYIASEPRLNPAYSCCPPDNSDHPMETKRSDCISLTKYYQEGCEDKVLSTVHSAGMTVIVCGILFCFLEVAGIVLALWLAHSIKTQDKGRETA
;
A
#
# COMPACT_ATOMS: atom_id res chain seq x y z
N PHE A 1 31.14 12.85 -5.33
CA PHE A 1 30.45 12.00 -4.33
C PHE A 1 29.52 12.85 -3.45
N ALA A 2 30.02 13.77 -2.61
CA ALA A 2 29.18 14.62 -1.77
C ALA A 2 28.08 15.40 -2.53
N GLY A 3 28.38 15.94 -3.71
CA GLY A 3 27.38 16.64 -4.54
C GLY A 3 26.21 15.76 -4.98
N PHE A 4 26.43 14.47 -5.22
CA PHE A 4 25.33 13.55 -5.56
C PHE A 4 24.44 13.29 -4.34
N LEU A 5 25.01 13.12 -3.15
CA LEU A 5 24.23 12.94 -1.91
C LEU A 5 23.37 14.16 -1.59
N VAL A 6 23.87 15.37 -1.84
CA VAL A 6 23.08 16.60 -1.68
C VAL A 6 21.88 16.61 -2.63
N ILE A 7 22.05 16.19 -3.88
CA ILE A 7 20.94 16.10 -4.84
C ILE A 7 19.90 15.07 -4.37
N ILE A 8 20.34 13.93 -3.83
CA ILE A 8 19.40 12.89 -3.36
C ILE A 8 18.60 13.40 -2.15
N ILE A 9 19.23 14.06 -1.17
CA ILE A 9 18.53 14.70 -0.04
C ILE A 9 17.44 15.68 -0.54
N LEU A 10 17.75 16.50 -1.54
CA LEU A 10 16.77 17.44 -2.10
C LEU A 10 15.59 16.72 -2.77
N LEU A 11 15.84 15.61 -3.45
CA LEU A 11 14.79 14.77 -4.04
C LEU A 11 13.95 14.09 -2.95
N GLU A 12 14.58 13.55 -1.90
CA GLU A 12 13.88 12.91 -0.79
C GLU A 12 12.94 13.89 -0.08
N LEU A 13 13.44 15.10 0.21
CA LEU A 13 12.64 16.18 0.81
C LEU A 13 11.50 16.62 -0.11
N SER A 14 11.74 16.72 -1.41
CA SER A 14 10.70 17.08 -2.40
C SER A 14 9.59 16.02 -2.46
N VAL A 15 9.95 14.73 -2.52
CA VAL A 15 8.99 13.63 -2.50
C VAL A 15 8.23 13.59 -1.17
N GLY A 16 8.91 13.80 -0.05
CA GLY A 16 8.28 13.85 1.28
C GLY A 16 7.23 14.96 1.39
N ILE A 17 7.54 16.17 0.92
CA ILE A 17 6.61 17.31 0.91
C ILE A 17 5.43 17.03 -0.04
N ALA A 18 5.71 16.56 -1.25
CA ALA A 18 4.67 16.23 -2.22
C ALA A 18 3.73 15.14 -1.68
N ALA A 19 4.28 14.08 -1.09
CA ALA A 19 3.49 13.02 -0.46
C ALA A 19 2.60 13.59 0.66
N ALA A 20 3.14 14.45 1.54
CA ALA A 20 2.37 15.09 2.61
C ALA A 20 1.24 15.99 2.08
N ALA A 21 1.51 16.81 1.06
CA ALA A 21 0.53 17.71 0.46
C ALA A 21 -0.58 16.96 -0.29
N LEU A 22 -0.26 15.83 -0.91
CA LEU A 22 -1.22 15.05 -1.70
C LEU A 22 -1.99 14.01 -0.88
N ARG A 23 -1.64 13.72 0.38
CA ARG A 23 -2.33 12.70 1.21
C ARG A 23 -3.86 12.80 1.15
N PRO A 24 -4.52 13.93 1.48
CA PRO A 24 -5.98 13.98 1.52
C PRO A 24 -6.60 13.72 0.13
N GLN A 25 -5.93 14.15 -0.94
CA GLN A 25 -6.39 13.92 -2.31
C GLN A 25 -6.24 12.46 -2.71
N ILE A 26 -5.13 11.81 -2.33
CA ILE A 26 -4.88 10.39 -2.58
C ILE A 26 -5.94 9.53 -1.88
N GLU A 27 -6.24 9.81 -0.60
CA GLU A 27 -7.26 9.07 0.15
C GLU A 27 -8.65 9.18 -0.51
N GLY A 28 -9.08 10.40 -0.84
CA GLY A 28 -10.36 10.61 -1.53
C GLY A 28 -10.43 9.96 -2.91
N THR A 29 -9.35 10.04 -3.68
CA THR A 29 -9.24 9.41 -5.01
C THR A 29 -9.29 7.90 -4.90
N MET A 30 -8.55 7.31 -3.95
CA MET A 30 -8.55 5.86 -3.71
C MET A 30 -9.95 5.36 -3.37
N LYS A 31 -10.68 6.02 -2.45
CA LYS A 31 -12.05 5.66 -2.11
C LYS A 31 -12.97 5.69 -3.34
N THR A 32 -12.88 6.74 -4.14
CA THR A 32 -13.68 6.90 -5.36
C THR A 32 -13.35 5.83 -6.41
N GLN A 33 -12.07 5.59 -6.64
CA GLN A 33 -11.60 4.58 -7.59
C GLN A 33 -11.98 3.16 -7.15
N LEU A 34 -11.89 2.86 -5.85
CA LEU A 34 -12.27 1.55 -5.32
C LEU A 34 -13.77 1.30 -5.49
N ARG A 35 -14.62 2.28 -5.16
CA ARG A 35 -16.07 2.21 -5.40
C ARG A 35 -16.39 2.00 -6.88
N ALA A 36 -15.75 2.75 -7.77
CA ALA A 36 -15.94 2.60 -9.21
C ALA A 36 -15.50 1.21 -9.71
N SER A 37 -14.37 0.70 -9.21
CA SER A 37 -13.89 -0.65 -9.51
C SER A 37 -14.87 -1.73 -9.03
N PHE A 38 -15.49 -1.55 -7.86
CA PHE A 38 -16.50 -2.49 -7.36
C PHE A 38 -17.73 -2.55 -8.26
N ILE A 39 -18.22 -1.39 -8.72
CA ILE A 39 -19.37 -1.33 -9.64
C ILE A 39 -19.03 -2.06 -10.94
N LYS A 40 -17.82 -1.84 -11.48
CA LYS A 40 -17.34 -2.55 -12.67
C LYS A 40 -17.29 -4.06 -12.44
N ASN A 41 -16.74 -4.51 -11.32
CA ASN A 41 -16.69 -5.92 -10.94
C ASN A 41 -18.08 -6.59 -10.93
N LYS A 42 -19.12 -5.87 -10.49
CA LYS A 42 -20.50 -6.38 -10.50
C LYS A 42 -21.14 -6.36 -11.89
N SER A 43 -20.82 -5.37 -12.71
CA SER A 43 -21.40 -5.20 -14.05
C SER A 43 -20.71 -6.00 -15.15
N SER A 44 -19.44 -6.34 -14.96
CA SER A 44 -18.67 -7.11 -15.92
C SER A 44 -19.19 -8.53 -15.98
N ARG A 45 -19.41 -9.03 -17.20
CA ARG A 45 -19.66 -10.47 -17.44
C ARG A 45 -18.40 -11.24 -17.06
N GLU A 46 -18.55 -12.54 -16.75
CA GLU A 46 -17.48 -13.44 -16.27
C GLU A 46 -16.16 -13.43 -17.07
N GLU A 47 -16.14 -12.88 -18.30
CA GLU A 47 -14.95 -12.73 -19.14
C GLU A 47 -13.95 -11.66 -18.65
N ASP A 48 -14.34 -10.70 -17.82
CA ASP A 48 -13.45 -9.64 -17.34
C ASP A 48 -12.75 -10.08 -16.03
N SER A 49 -11.93 -11.13 -16.15
CA SER A 49 -11.27 -11.82 -15.03
C SER A 49 -10.45 -10.90 -14.12
N THR A 50 -9.95 -9.78 -14.66
CA THR A 50 -9.07 -8.86 -13.94
C THR A 50 -9.73 -8.18 -12.74
N TYR A 51 -10.99 -7.73 -12.87
CA TYR A 51 -11.69 -7.10 -11.74
C TYR A 51 -12.02 -8.13 -10.66
N LYS A 52 -12.43 -9.33 -11.09
CA LYS A 52 -12.74 -10.43 -10.17
C LYS A 52 -11.52 -10.87 -9.37
N GLU A 53 -10.40 -11.11 -10.05
CA GLU A 53 -9.13 -11.47 -9.41
C GLU A 53 -8.63 -10.38 -8.46
N PHE A 54 -8.76 -9.12 -8.86
CA PHE A 54 -8.41 -7.98 -7.99
C PHE A 54 -9.24 -7.98 -6.70
N TRP A 55 -10.55 -8.14 -6.80
CA TRP A 55 -11.43 -8.17 -5.64
C TRP A 55 -11.24 -9.43 -4.79
N ASP A 56 -11.04 -10.59 -5.40
CA ASP A 56 -10.77 -11.83 -4.68
C ASP A 56 -9.48 -11.73 -3.86
N ASN A 57 -8.43 -11.13 -4.44
CA ASN A 57 -7.18 -10.89 -3.73
C ASN A 57 -7.34 -9.88 -2.59
N ILE A 58 -8.04 -8.75 -2.83
CA ILE A 58 -8.22 -7.75 -1.78
C ILE A 58 -9.01 -8.34 -0.60
N GLN A 59 -10.12 -9.02 -0.89
CA GLN A 59 -11.01 -9.55 0.15
C GLN A 59 -10.34 -10.66 0.96
N THR A 60 -9.58 -11.53 0.31
CA THR A 60 -8.84 -12.61 0.98
C THR A 60 -7.66 -12.08 1.80
N ASN A 61 -6.86 -11.16 1.23
CA ASN A 61 -5.64 -10.68 1.91
C ASN A 61 -5.92 -9.64 3.01
N LEU A 62 -6.99 -8.87 2.89
CA LEU A 62 -7.35 -7.81 3.86
C LEU A 62 -8.52 -8.20 4.77
N GLU A 63 -9.04 -9.43 4.62
CA GLU A 63 -10.11 -9.99 5.44
C GLU A 63 -11.32 -9.05 5.52
N CYS A 64 -11.80 -8.63 4.34
CA CYS A 64 -12.87 -7.66 4.16
C CYS A 64 -13.87 -8.12 3.12
N CYS A 65 -15.08 -7.54 3.10
CA CYS A 65 -16.07 -7.83 2.09
C CYS A 65 -16.78 -6.57 1.59
N GLY A 66 -16.91 -6.47 0.26
CA GLY A 66 -17.51 -5.30 -0.39
C GLY A 66 -16.73 -4.01 -0.14
N VAL A 67 -17.33 -2.87 -0.49
CA VAL A 67 -16.69 -1.56 -0.31
C VAL A 67 -16.77 -1.13 1.16
N THR A 68 -17.98 -1.01 1.68
CA THR A 68 -18.31 -0.65 3.06
C THR A 68 -18.80 -1.86 3.87
N GLY A 69 -19.11 -2.96 3.21
CA GLY A 69 -19.55 -4.21 3.83
C GLY A 69 -20.18 -5.18 2.82
N PRO A 70 -20.56 -6.39 3.27
CA PRO A 70 -21.14 -7.43 2.40
C PRO A 70 -22.45 -6.98 1.74
N ASP A 71 -23.21 -6.09 2.38
CA ASP A 71 -24.48 -5.56 1.86
C ASP A 71 -24.33 -4.85 0.51
N ASN A 72 -23.13 -4.35 0.15
CA ASN A 72 -22.92 -3.70 -1.15
C ASN A 72 -23.20 -4.64 -2.34
N TYR A 73 -23.09 -5.95 -2.15
CA TYR A 73 -23.41 -6.94 -3.19
C TYR A 73 -24.91 -7.00 -3.51
N ILE A 74 -25.77 -6.72 -2.55
CA ILE A 74 -27.24 -6.80 -2.65
C ILE A 74 -27.92 -5.42 -2.72
N ALA A 75 -27.24 -4.35 -2.30
CA ALA A 75 -27.78 -2.99 -2.26
C ALA A 75 -27.94 -2.33 -3.64
N SER A 76 -27.10 -2.69 -4.63
CA SER A 76 -27.13 -2.14 -5.99
C SER A 76 -27.36 -3.21 -7.05
N GLU A 77 -27.96 -2.86 -8.18
CA GLU A 77 -28.09 -3.79 -9.31
C GLU A 77 -26.76 -3.91 -10.08
N PRO A 78 -26.41 -5.11 -10.58
CA PRO A 78 -27.11 -6.38 -10.37
C PRO A 78 -26.91 -6.91 -8.94
N ARG A 79 -27.97 -7.50 -8.36
CA ARG A 79 -27.87 -8.14 -7.03
C ARG A 79 -27.17 -9.48 -7.20
N LEU A 80 -26.00 -9.63 -6.58
CA LEU A 80 -25.24 -10.87 -6.60
C LEU A 80 -24.96 -11.31 -5.17
N ASN A 81 -24.66 -12.59 -5.00
CA ASN A 81 -24.04 -13.06 -3.77
C ASN A 81 -22.55 -12.67 -3.77
N PRO A 82 -21.97 -12.35 -2.61
CA PRO A 82 -20.53 -12.18 -2.46
C PRO A 82 -19.75 -13.39 -2.97
N ALA A 83 -18.53 -13.14 -3.45
CA ALA A 83 -17.60 -14.20 -3.84
C ALA A 83 -17.07 -14.96 -2.61
N TYR A 84 -16.48 -16.13 -2.83
CA TYR A 84 -15.90 -16.94 -1.74
C TYR A 84 -14.75 -16.22 -1.02
N SER A 85 -14.09 -15.27 -1.66
CA SER A 85 -13.07 -14.40 -1.08
C SER A 85 -13.58 -13.53 0.08
N CYS A 86 -14.90 -13.32 0.19
CA CYS A 86 -15.52 -12.69 1.37
C CYS A 86 -15.69 -13.62 2.57
N CYS A 87 -15.35 -14.92 2.45
CA CYS A 87 -15.54 -15.91 3.50
C CYS A 87 -14.32 -15.98 4.42
N PRO A 88 -14.51 -15.99 5.75
CA PRO A 88 -13.46 -16.29 6.69
C PRO A 88 -13.00 -17.74 6.54
N PRO A 89 -11.73 -18.04 6.88
CA PRO A 89 -11.22 -19.39 6.84
C PRO A 89 -12.02 -20.28 7.79
N ASP A 90 -12.55 -21.39 7.26
CA ASP A 90 -13.22 -22.42 8.06
C ASP A 90 -12.25 -23.56 8.34
N ASN A 91 -11.99 -23.80 9.63
CA ASN A 91 -11.09 -24.85 10.13
C ASN A 91 -11.77 -26.23 10.22
N SER A 92 -13.03 -26.36 9.77
CA SER A 92 -13.72 -27.64 9.68
C SER A 92 -13.01 -28.61 8.70
N ASP A 93 -13.17 -29.91 8.89
CA ASP A 93 -12.61 -30.95 7.98
C ASP A 93 -13.48 -31.17 6.72
N HIS A 94 -14.40 -30.24 6.44
CA HIS A 94 -15.30 -30.34 5.30
C HIS A 94 -14.59 -30.07 3.96
N PRO A 95 -15.07 -30.68 2.85
CA PRO A 95 -14.61 -30.34 1.52
C PRO A 95 -14.73 -28.84 1.22
N MET A 96 -13.82 -28.29 0.42
CA MET A 96 -13.79 -26.85 0.08
C MET A 96 -15.09 -26.35 -0.55
N GLU A 97 -15.73 -27.18 -1.37
CA GLU A 97 -17.04 -26.87 -1.97
C GLU A 97 -18.14 -26.71 -0.91
N THR A 98 -18.11 -27.55 0.13
CA THR A 98 -19.05 -27.47 1.27
C THR A 98 -18.79 -26.21 2.11
N LYS A 99 -17.51 -25.89 2.38
CA LYS A 99 -17.14 -24.64 3.07
C LYS A 99 -17.63 -23.40 2.31
N ARG A 100 -17.49 -23.43 0.99
CA ARG A 100 -17.98 -22.36 0.10
C ARG A 100 -19.50 -22.23 0.16
N SER A 101 -20.23 -23.34 0.04
CA SER A 101 -21.70 -23.31 0.11
C SER A 101 -22.20 -22.89 1.49
N ASP A 102 -21.54 -23.33 2.56
CA ASP A 102 -21.92 -23.03 3.94
C ASP A 102 -21.69 -21.57 4.27
N CYS A 103 -20.56 -21.00 3.88
CA CYS A 103 -20.32 -19.57 4.05
C CYS A 103 -21.39 -18.71 3.36
N ILE A 104 -21.71 -19.04 2.10
CA ILE A 104 -22.66 -18.26 1.31
C ILE A 104 -24.09 -18.43 1.84
N SER A 105 -24.50 -19.65 2.18
CA SER A 105 -25.85 -19.94 2.67
C SER A 105 -26.09 -19.44 4.09
N LEU A 106 -25.08 -19.48 4.96
CA LEU A 106 -25.14 -18.98 6.34
C LEU A 106 -24.77 -17.50 6.45
N THR A 107 -24.48 -16.83 5.33
CA THR A 107 -24.07 -15.41 5.29
C THR A 107 -22.89 -15.08 6.21
N LYS A 108 -21.96 -16.02 6.36
CA LYS A 108 -20.75 -15.87 7.19
C LYS A 108 -19.68 -15.11 6.41
N TYR A 109 -19.88 -13.82 6.21
CA TYR A 109 -18.92 -12.96 5.51
C TYR A 109 -18.09 -12.12 6.47
N TYR A 110 -16.94 -11.63 5.99
CA TYR A 110 -16.29 -10.50 6.64
C TYR A 110 -17.25 -9.32 6.71
N GLN A 111 -17.39 -8.74 7.91
CA GLN A 111 -18.32 -7.63 8.15
C GLN A 111 -17.69 -6.27 7.84
N GLU A 112 -16.35 -6.20 7.83
CA GLU A 112 -15.63 -4.98 7.52
C GLU A 112 -15.56 -4.72 6.01
N GLY A 113 -15.75 -3.45 5.63
CA GLY A 113 -15.60 -3.00 4.25
C GLY A 113 -14.13 -2.88 3.82
N CYS A 114 -13.85 -3.22 2.56
CA CYS A 114 -12.50 -3.15 2.02
C CYS A 114 -11.98 -1.72 1.86
N GLU A 115 -12.86 -0.71 1.80
CA GLU A 115 -12.43 0.69 1.69
C GLU A 115 -11.54 1.12 2.86
N ASP A 116 -11.99 0.89 4.09
CA ASP A 116 -11.27 1.32 5.27
C ASP A 116 -10.06 0.42 5.54
N LYS A 117 -10.16 -0.89 5.23
CA LYS A 117 -9.00 -1.82 5.31
C LYS A 117 -7.90 -1.45 4.33
N VAL A 118 -8.24 -1.14 3.07
CA VAL A 118 -7.25 -0.70 2.06
C VAL A 118 -6.60 0.59 2.51
N LEU A 119 -7.39 1.57 2.98
CA LEU A 119 -6.86 2.84 3.45
C LEU A 119 -5.93 2.66 4.67
N SER A 120 -6.33 1.84 5.63
CA SER A 120 -5.51 1.50 6.81
C SER A 120 -4.21 0.79 6.41
N THR A 121 -4.27 -0.11 5.43
CA THR A 121 -3.10 -0.83 4.92
C THR A 121 -2.13 0.13 4.24
N VAL A 122 -2.63 1.02 3.38
CA VAL A 122 -1.82 2.07 2.73
C VAL A 122 -1.21 3.01 3.77
N HIS A 123 -1.97 3.40 4.79
CA HIS A 123 -1.48 4.24 5.88
C HIS A 123 -0.35 3.54 6.65
N SER A 124 -0.54 2.26 7.01
CA SER A 124 0.48 1.46 7.69
C SER A 124 1.75 1.29 6.85
N ALA A 125 1.61 0.95 5.56
CA ALA A 125 2.74 0.84 4.64
C ALA A 125 3.45 2.20 4.47
N GLY A 126 2.69 3.29 4.41
CA GLY A 126 3.20 4.65 4.36
C GLY A 126 4.04 5.00 5.59
N MET A 127 3.66 4.56 6.78
CA MET A 127 4.47 4.77 8.00
C MET A 127 5.82 4.06 7.90
N THR A 128 5.86 2.82 7.41
CA THR A 128 7.12 2.10 7.18
C THR A 128 8.04 2.85 6.21
N VAL A 129 7.49 3.38 5.11
CA VAL A 129 8.26 4.16 4.12
C VAL A 129 8.85 5.43 4.73
N ILE A 130 8.08 6.15 5.56
CA ILE A 130 8.56 7.36 6.26
C ILE A 130 9.75 7.01 7.17
N VAL A 131 9.63 5.93 7.95
CA VAL A 131 10.72 5.47 8.84
C VAL A 131 11.96 5.13 8.04
N CYS A 132 11.82 4.40 6.92
CA CYS A 132 12.94 4.09 6.04
C CYS A 132 13.58 5.35 5.45
N GLY A 133 12.79 6.32 4.98
CA GLY A 133 13.31 7.59 4.45
C GLY A 133 14.17 8.33 5.46
N ILE A 134 13.69 8.48 6.70
CA ILE A 134 14.48 9.12 7.78
C ILE A 134 15.83 8.42 7.97
N LEU A 135 15.87 7.09 7.93
CA LEU A 135 17.14 6.34 8.02
C LEU A 135 18.07 6.62 6.85
N PHE A 136 17.55 6.69 5.62
CA PHE A 136 18.33 7.05 4.43
C PHE A 136 18.90 8.47 4.55
N CYS A 137 18.08 9.45 4.95
CA CYS A 137 18.53 10.82 5.18
C CYS A 137 19.71 10.89 6.18
N PHE A 138 19.68 10.12 7.27
CA PHE A 138 20.82 10.04 8.20
C PHE A 138 22.10 9.47 7.55
N LEU A 139 21.97 8.42 6.74
CA LEU A 139 23.10 7.82 6.02
C LEU A 139 23.72 8.78 5.02
N GLU A 140 22.91 9.57 4.33
CA GLU A 140 23.37 10.57 3.37
C GLU A 140 24.13 11.70 4.07
N VAL A 141 23.61 12.22 5.17
CA VAL A 141 24.29 13.23 5.99
C VAL A 141 25.63 12.71 6.49
N ALA A 142 25.67 11.48 7.01
CA ALA A 142 26.91 10.84 7.43
C ALA A 142 27.90 10.70 6.25
N GLY A 143 27.41 10.30 5.07
CA GLY A 143 28.21 10.19 3.85
C GLY A 143 28.81 11.53 3.40
N ILE A 144 28.06 12.63 3.51
CA ILE A 144 28.55 13.98 3.21
C ILE A 144 29.65 14.38 4.21
N VAL A 145 29.42 14.18 5.51
CA VAL A 145 30.41 14.52 6.55
C VAL A 145 31.71 13.77 6.33
N LEU A 146 31.65 12.46 6.09
CA LEU A 146 32.83 11.64 5.82
C LEU A 146 33.56 12.07 4.54
N ALA A 147 32.83 12.38 3.47
CA ALA A 147 33.42 12.85 2.22
C ALA A 147 34.15 14.19 2.38
N LEU A 148 33.57 15.14 3.14
CA LEU A 148 34.19 16.41 3.45
C LEU A 148 35.42 16.22 4.36
N TRP A 149 35.33 15.33 5.34
CA TRP A 149 36.43 15.04 6.26
C TRP A 149 37.62 14.42 5.54
N LEU A 150 37.38 13.46 4.64
CA LEU A 150 38.41 12.88 3.78
C LEU A 150 39.04 13.93 2.85
N ALA A 151 38.23 14.78 2.21
CA ALA A 151 38.74 15.85 1.36
C ALA A 151 39.62 16.84 2.15
N HIS A 152 39.22 17.18 3.38
CA HIS A 152 40.02 18.00 4.28
C HIS A 152 41.35 17.32 4.64
N SER A 153 41.31 16.06 5.07
CA SER A 153 42.50 15.29 5.46
C SER A 153 43.53 15.20 4.32
N ILE A 154 43.09 14.94 3.09
CA ILE A 154 43.98 14.88 1.92
C ILE A 154 44.64 16.24 1.67
N LYS A 155 43.85 17.32 1.72
CA LYS A 155 44.36 18.68 1.52
C LYS A 155 45.35 19.10 2.61
N THR A 156 45.15 18.66 3.86
CA THR A 156 46.07 18.94 4.97
C THR A 156 47.40 18.20 4.80
N GLN A 157 47.39 16.95 4.34
CA GLN A 157 48.61 16.19 4.09
C GLN A 157 49.44 16.76 2.93
N ASP A 158 48.79 17.22 1.86
CA ASP A 158 49.46 17.83 0.71
C ASP A 158 50.23 19.10 1.12
N LYS A 159 49.59 19.99 1.88
CA LYS A 159 50.24 21.20 2.42
C LYS A 159 51.41 20.89 3.35
N GLY A 160 51.31 19.86 4.19
CA GLY A 160 52.39 19.46 5.08
C GLY A 160 53.63 18.97 4.33
N ARG A 161 53.44 18.38 3.14
CA ARG A 161 54.52 17.91 2.28
C ARG A 161 55.19 19.02 1.47
N GLU A 162 54.48 20.09 1.14
CA GLU A 162 55.08 21.26 0.48
C GLU A 162 55.94 22.11 1.44
N THR A 163 55.69 22.03 2.73
CA THR A 163 56.42 22.80 3.77
C THR A 163 57.62 22.07 4.38
N ALA A 164 57.85 20.81 4.01
CA ALA A 164 58.96 19.97 4.48
C ALA A 164 60.04 19.85 3.41
#